data_AF-A0A6M4AYB2-F1
#
_entry.id   AF-A0A6M4AYB2-F1
#
_cell.length_a   1.000
_cell.length_b   1.000
_cell.length_c   1.000
_cell.angle_alpha   90.00
_cell.angle_beta   90.00
_cell.angle_gamma   90.00
#
_symmetry.space_group_name_H-M   'P 1'
#
loop_
_entity.id
_entity.type
_entity.pdbx_description
1 polymer ?
#
loop_
_entity_poly.entity_id
_entity_poly.type
_entity_poly.pdbx_seq_one_letter_code
_entity_poly.pdbx_strand_id
1 'polypeptide(L)'
;MAASPVLAQKTGSEPAPPAASASGAAGSSAADPGTRSLNRIQADNARAQNAANADSATTYNSATADYQAARTAAAEAQARYEREMQAHRDAQAAYDAAYARWQADVAACRAGEHSRCQSSMPGSGPS
;
A
#
# COMPACT_ATOMS: atom_id res chain seq x y z
N MET A 1 -28.73 -21.42 18.55
CA MET A 1 -29.95 -21.58 17.72
C MET A 1 -29.72 -20.74 16.47
N ALA A 2 -29.77 -21.20 15.22
CA ALA A 2 -30.00 -22.50 14.59
C ALA A 2 -29.31 -22.40 13.21
N ALA A 3 -28.52 -23.40 12.83
CA ALA A 3 -28.85 -24.36 11.78
C ALA A 3 -28.42 -23.92 10.36
N SER A 4 -27.35 -24.55 9.88
CA SER A 4 -27.08 -24.75 8.45
C SER A 4 -28.21 -25.55 7.80
N PRO A 5 -28.36 -25.41 6.46
CA PRO A 5 -28.57 -26.61 5.67
C PRO A 5 -27.57 -26.77 4.51
N VAL A 6 -27.23 -28.04 4.34
CA VAL A 6 -26.40 -28.69 3.33
C VAL A 6 -27.26 -29.01 2.08
N LEU A 7 -26.59 -29.25 0.96
CA LEU A 7 -27.00 -29.92 -0.30
C LEU A 7 -27.57 -29.07 -1.45
N ALA A 8 -26.78 -28.99 -2.53
CA ALA A 8 -27.15 -29.60 -3.80
C ALA A 8 -25.89 -29.83 -4.66
N GLN A 9 -25.28 -31.01 -4.51
CA GLN A 9 -24.26 -31.52 -5.43
C GLN A 9 -24.94 -31.86 -6.76
N LYS A 10 -24.71 -31.05 -7.80
CA LYS A 10 -25.10 -31.40 -9.17
C LYS A 10 -24.03 -32.34 -9.73
N THR A 11 -24.38 -33.62 -9.66
CA THR A 11 -23.80 -34.79 -10.31
C THR A 11 -22.92 -34.48 -11.53
N GLY A 12 -21.65 -34.88 -11.43
CA GLY A 12 -20.76 -34.98 -12.58
C GLY A 12 -21.29 -36.03 -13.56
N SER A 13 -21.34 -35.65 -14.84
CA SER A 13 -21.42 -36.60 -15.94
C SER A 13 -19.99 -37.01 -16.26
N GLU A 14 -19.57 -38.14 -15.73
CA GLU A 14 -18.32 -38.82 -16.08
C GLU A 14 -18.42 -39.30 -17.54
N PRO A 15 -17.51 -38.91 -18.45
CA PRO A 15 -17.51 -39.48 -19.80
C PRO A 15 -17.01 -40.93 -19.72
N ALA A 16 -17.82 -41.85 -20.24
CA ALA A 16 -17.50 -43.28 -20.30
C ALA A 16 -16.13 -43.54 -20.96
N PRO A 17 -15.32 -44.50 -20.48
CA PRO A 17 -14.09 -44.88 -21.15
C PRO A 17 -14.42 -45.57 -22.48
N PRO A 18 -13.72 -45.26 -23.59
CA PRO A 18 -13.91 -46.00 -24.84
C PRO A 18 -13.47 -47.46 -24.67
N ALA A 19 -14.29 -48.37 -25.19
CA ALA A 19 -14.08 -49.81 -25.19
C ALA A 19 -12.69 -50.18 -25.74
N ALA A 20 -11.94 -50.98 -24.98
CA ALA A 20 -10.67 -51.52 -25.41
C ALA A 20 -10.89 -52.61 -26.47
N SER A 21 -10.69 -52.25 -27.74
CA SER A 21 -10.45 -53.23 -28.81
C SER A 21 -8.95 -53.49 -28.89
N ALA A 22 -8.53 -54.64 -28.37
CA ALA A 22 -7.19 -55.17 -28.58
C ALA A 22 -7.09 -55.73 -30.01
N SER A 23 -6.18 -55.19 -30.82
CA SER A 23 -5.70 -55.80 -32.07
C SER A 23 -4.41 -55.13 -32.50
N GLY A 24 -3.36 -55.92 -32.75
CA GLY A 24 -2.22 -55.49 -33.56
C GLY A 24 -0.87 -55.54 -32.85
N ALA A 25 -0.19 -56.67 -33.02
CA ALA A 25 1.21 -56.83 -32.69
C ALA A 25 2.14 -55.95 -33.54
N ALA A 26 3.37 -55.84 -33.05
CA ALA A 26 4.59 -55.46 -33.75
C ALA A 26 4.78 -53.96 -34.06
N GLY A 27 5.65 -53.36 -33.28
CA GLY A 27 6.29 -52.10 -33.62
C GLY A 27 6.90 -51.49 -32.39
N SER A 28 8.13 -51.88 -32.06
CA SER A 28 9.00 -51.10 -31.19
C SER A 28 9.28 -49.74 -31.84
N SER A 29 8.28 -48.87 -31.94
CA SER A 29 8.48 -47.46 -32.22
C SER A 29 8.64 -46.80 -30.86
N ALA A 30 9.79 -47.09 -30.22
CA ALA A 30 10.29 -46.25 -29.15
C ALA A 30 10.11 -44.81 -29.63
N ALA A 31 9.18 -44.06 -29.02
CA ALA A 31 8.64 -42.79 -29.52
C ALA A 31 9.62 -42.10 -30.47
N ASP A 32 9.22 -41.92 -31.73
CA ASP A 32 10.12 -41.46 -32.79
C ASP A 32 11.04 -40.34 -32.27
N PRO A 33 12.37 -40.36 -32.51
CA PRO A 33 13.28 -39.34 -31.99
C PRO A 33 12.78 -37.91 -32.19
N GLY A 34 12.04 -37.65 -33.28
CA GLY A 34 11.35 -36.38 -33.53
C GLY A 34 10.30 -36.03 -32.46
N THR A 35 9.42 -36.96 -32.10
CA THR A 35 8.38 -36.74 -31.06
C THR A 35 8.99 -36.53 -29.68
N ARG A 36 10.04 -37.27 -29.31
CA ARG A 36 10.76 -37.06 -28.03
C ARG A 36 11.41 -35.68 -27.96
N SER A 37 11.95 -35.19 -29.08
CA SER A 37 12.51 -33.84 -29.18
C SER A 37 11.43 -32.77 -29.00
N LEU A 38 10.30 -32.89 -29.70
CA LEU A 38 9.16 -31.96 -29.58
C LEU A 38 8.59 -31.90 -28.16
N ASN A 39 8.43 -33.05 -27.50
CA ASN A 39 7.94 -33.11 -26.11
C ASN A 39 8.92 -32.43 -25.15
N ARG A 40 10.23 -32.56 -25.37
CA ARG A 40 11.24 -31.87 -24.57
C ARG A 40 11.18 -30.36 -24.77
N ILE A 41 11.10 -29.91 -26.02
CA ILE A 41 10.95 -28.50 -26.38
C ILE A 41 9.67 -27.92 -25.76
N GLN A 42 8.55 -28.64 -25.81
CA GLN A 42 7.30 -28.21 -25.20
C GLN A 42 7.40 -28.10 -23.68
N ALA A 43 8.05 -29.07 -23.02
CA ALA A 43 8.26 -29.02 -21.57
C ALA A 43 9.17 -27.85 -21.15
N ASP A 44 10.22 -27.57 -21.93
CA ASP A 44 11.13 -26.45 -21.67
C ASP A 44 10.41 -25.10 -21.88
N ASN A 45 9.61 -24.98 -22.94
CA ASN A 45 8.78 -23.79 -23.18
C ASN A 45 7.75 -23.57 -22.07
N ALA A 46 7.09 -24.63 -21.61
CA ALA A 46 6.13 -24.55 -20.51
C ALA A 46 6.79 -24.11 -19.20
N ARG A 47 7.99 -24.62 -18.89
CA ARG A 47 8.77 -24.21 -17.71
C ARG A 47 9.18 -22.74 -17.80
N ALA A 48 9.68 -22.31 -18.97
CA ALA A 48 10.06 -20.91 -19.19
C ALA A 48 8.85 -19.97 -19.04
N GLN A 49 7.70 -20.34 -19.60
CA GLN A 49 6.47 -19.57 -19.46
C GLN A 49 5.98 -19.50 -18.02
N ASN A 50 6.00 -20.62 -17.29
CA ASN A 50 5.61 -20.65 -15.88
C ASN A 50 6.53 -19.79 -15.01
N ALA A 51 7.84 -19.82 -15.26
CA ALA A 51 8.80 -18.95 -14.58
C ALA A 51 8.50 -17.47 -14.86
N ALA A 52 8.33 -17.09 -16.13
CA ALA A 52 8.00 -15.71 -16.50
C ALA A 52 6.67 -15.22 -15.89
N ASN A 53 5.66 -16.09 -15.82
CA ASN A 53 4.39 -15.78 -15.19
C ASN A 53 4.54 -15.58 -13.67
N ALA A 54 5.34 -16.43 -13.00
CA ALA A 54 5.61 -16.31 -11.58
C ALA A 54 6.38 -15.02 -11.25
N ASP A 55 7.37 -14.66 -12.07
CA ASP A 55 8.13 -13.41 -11.92
C ASP A 55 7.24 -12.19 -12.12
N SER A 56 6.37 -12.23 -13.13
CA SER A 56 5.40 -11.17 -13.42
C SER A 56 4.40 -11.00 -12.27
N ALA A 57 3.86 -12.09 -11.74
CA ALA A 57 2.95 -12.05 -10.60
C ALA A 57 3.62 -11.49 -9.35
N THR A 58 4.87 -11.88 -9.09
CA THR A 58 5.66 -11.37 -7.96
C THR A 58 5.88 -9.87 -8.08
N THR A 59 6.30 -9.41 -9.26
CA THR A 59 6.56 -7.99 -9.55
C THR A 59 5.28 -7.15 -9.44
N TYR A 60 4.15 -7.66 -9.94
CA TYR A 60 2.88 -6.97 -9.83
C TYR A 60 2.41 -6.85 -8.36
N ASN A 61 2.55 -7.93 -7.59
CA ASN A 61 2.17 -7.93 -6.19
C ASN A 61 3.05 -6.96 -5.37
N SER A 62 4.36 -6.91 -5.62
CA SER A 62 5.24 -5.96 -4.95
C SER A 62 4.91 -4.52 -5.32
N ALA A 63 4.72 -4.22 -6.61
CA ALA A 63 4.35 -2.88 -7.07
C ALA A 63 3.01 -2.41 -6.46
N THR A 64 2.06 -3.33 -6.30
CA THR A 64 0.77 -3.05 -5.67
C THR A 64 0.93 -2.74 -4.18
N ALA A 65 1.75 -3.51 -3.47
CA ALA A 65 2.03 -3.27 -2.05
C ALA A 65 2.74 -1.92 -1.85
N ASP A 66 3.75 -1.63 -2.68
CA ASP A 66 4.49 -0.36 -2.64
C ASP A 66 3.56 0.83 -2.92
N TYR A 67 2.65 0.71 -3.89
CA TYR A 67 1.66 1.74 -4.17
C TYR A 67 0.74 2.01 -2.98
N GLN A 68 0.23 0.95 -2.33
CA GLN A 68 -0.62 1.10 -1.15
C GLN A 68 0.12 1.74 0.03
N ALA A 69 1.38 1.33 0.26
CA ALA A 69 2.24 1.93 1.27
C ALA A 69 2.48 3.42 0.98
N ALA A 70 2.82 3.77 -0.27
CA ALA A 70 3.02 5.15 -0.68
C ALA A 70 1.77 6.01 -0.50
N ARG A 71 0.59 5.49 -0.84
CA ARG A 71 -0.68 6.19 -0.60
C ARG A 71 -0.94 6.46 0.88
N THR A 72 -0.67 5.49 1.73
CA THR A 72 -0.85 5.64 3.18
C THR A 72 0.12 6.68 3.73
N ALA A 73 1.40 6.58 3.37
CA ALA A 73 2.43 7.55 3.77
C ALA A 73 2.11 8.97 3.30
N ALA A 74 1.58 9.14 2.09
CA ALA A 74 1.16 10.44 1.57
C ALA A 74 -0.02 11.03 2.36
N ALA A 75 -1.01 10.23 2.73
CA ALA A 75 -2.13 10.68 3.54
C ALA A 75 -1.68 11.14 4.94
N GLU A 76 -0.78 10.38 5.57
CA GLU A 76 -0.20 10.78 6.86
C GLU A 76 0.65 12.04 6.77
N ALA A 77 1.44 12.18 5.70
CA ALA A 77 2.25 13.37 5.45
C ALA A 77 1.38 14.60 5.28
N GLN A 78 0.28 14.49 4.52
CA GLN A 78 -0.69 15.57 4.36
C GLN A 78 -1.33 15.95 5.71
N ALA A 79 -1.77 14.97 6.50
CA ALA A 79 -2.34 15.24 7.82
C ALA A 79 -1.34 15.90 8.79
N ARG A 80 -0.04 15.54 8.71
CA ARG A 80 1.03 16.23 9.46
C ARG A 80 1.18 17.67 9.02
N TYR A 81 1.28 17.90 7.72
CA TYR A 81 1.43 19.24 7.14
C TYR A 81 0.28 20.17 7.55
N GLU A 82 -0.97 19.69 7.49
CA GLU A 82 -2.14 20.47 7.88
C GLU A 82 -2.09 20.86 9.37
N ARG A 83 -1.66 19.96 10.25
CA ARG A 83 -1.48 20.25 11.68
C ARG A 83 -0.36 21.26 11.93
N GLU A 84 0.76 21.13 11.23
CA GLU A 84 1.89 22.06 11.34
C GLU A 84 1.50 23.46 10.85
N MET A 85 0.78 23.56 9.74
CA MET A 85 0.26 24.82 9.23
C MET A 85 -0.73 25.47 10.20
N GLN A 86 -1.57 24.68 10.87
CA GLN A 86 -2.45 25.20 11.91
C GLN A 86 -1.65 25.73 13.10
N ALA A 87 -0.70 24.95 13.62
CA ALA A 87 0.15 25.35 14.73
C ALA A 87 0.96 26.63 14.41
N HIS A 88 1.42 26.76 13.17
CA HIS A 88 2.11 27.97 12.72
C HIS A 88 1.18 29.20 12.72
N ARG A 89 -0.05 29.07 12.22
CA ARG A 89 -1.04 30.16 12.27
C ARG A 89 -1.35 30.57 13.71
N ASP A 90 -1.51 29.59 14.59
CA ASP A 90 -1.77 29.84 16.01
C ASP A 90 -0.58 30.55 16.70
N ALA A 91 0.65 30.13 16.37
CA ALA A 91 1.87 30.77 16.87
C ALA A 91 2.01 32.21 16.37
N GLN A 92 1.70 32.47 15.10
CA GLN A 92 1.69 33.84 14.55
C GLN A 92 0.65 34.72 15.26
N ALA A 93 -0.57 34.22 15.44
CA ALA A 93 -1.61 34.97 16.15
C ALA A 93 -1.21 35.27 17.61
N ALA A 94 -0.57 34.31 18.29
CA ALA A 94 -0.07 34.50 19.65
C ALA A 94 1.04 35.55 19.71
N TYR A 95 1.96 35.54 18.74
CA TYR A 95 3.02 36.54 18.61
C TYR A 95 2.43 37.94 18.38
N ASP A 96 1.49 38.08 17.43
CA ASP A 96 0.86 39.36 17.11
C ASP A 96 0.12 39.93 18.33
N ALA A 97 -0.59 39.08 19.08
CA ALA A 97 -1.28 39.48 20.31
C ALA A 97 -0.30 39.90 21.42
N ALA A 98 0.82 39.18 21.59
CA ALA A 98 1.86 39.54 22.55
C ALA A 98 2.54 40.86 22.16
N TYR A 99 2.80 41.05 20.87
CA TYR A 99 3.39 42.27 20.34
C TYR A 99 2.48 43.48 20.53
N ALA A 100 1.17 43.34 20.29
CA ALA A 100 0.20 44.40 20.54
C ALA A 100 0.14 44.79 22.03
N ARG A 101 0.18 43.81 22.95
CA ARG A 101 0.25 44.06 24.40
C ARG A 101 1.53 44.80 24.78
N TRP A 102 2.67 44.34 24.26
CA TRP A 102 3.94 44.99 24.48
C TRP A 102 3.93 46.45 24.01
N GLN A 103 3.39 46.72 22.81
CA GLN A 103 3.26 48.10 22.31
C GLN A 103 2.39 48.97 23.24
N ALA A 104 1.30 48.43 23.76
CA ALA A 104 0.44 49.14 24.71
C ALA A 104 1.16 49.44 26.04
N ASP A 105 1.95 48.50 26.55
CA ASP A 105 2.75 48.71 27.77
C ASP A 105 3.85 49.75 27.56
N VAL A 106 4.52 49.74 26.40
CA VAL A 106 5.50 50.75 26.02
C VAL A 106 4.86 52.13 25.92
N ALA A 107 3.66 52.25 25.33
CA ALA A 107 2.93 53.51 25.24
C ALA A 107 2.55 54.04 26.63
N ALA A 108 2.04 53.19 27.52
CA ALA A 108 1.68 53.56 28.89
C ALA A 108 2.90 54.00 29.71
N CYS A 109 4.01 53.27 29.58
CA CYS A 109 5.29 53.62 30.18
C CYS A 109 5.75 55.03 29.73
N ARG A 110 5.68 55.33 28.43
CA ARG A 110 6.01 56.66 27.88
C ARG A 110 5.07 57.77 28.34
N ALA A 111 3.82 57.43 28.70
CA ALA A 111 2.85 58.36 29.28
C ALA A 111 3.07 58.61 30.78
N GLY A 112 4.06 57.96 31.42
CA GLY A 112 4.41 58.15 32.82
C GLY A 112 3.93 57.04 33.76
N GLU A 113 3.24 56.01 33.25
CA GLU A 113 2.84 54.82 34.03
C GLU A 113 4.01 53.84 34.18
N HIS A 114 5.01 54.22 34.99
CA HIS A 114 6.26 53.48 35.13
C HIS A 114 6.09 52.02 35.65
N SER A 115 4.98 51.71 36.31
CA SER A 115 4.65 50.35 36.77
C SER A 115 4.44 49.34 35.62
N ARG A 116 4.18 49.82 34.40
CA ARG A 116 3.96 48.97 33.22
C ARG A 116 5.23 48.70 32.40
N CYS A 117 6.33 49.41 32.68
CA CYS A 117 7.58 49.29 31.92
C CYS A 117 8.33 47.96 32.15
N GLN A 118 8.13 47.30 33.29
CA GLN A 118 8.92 46.13 33.70
C GLN A 118 8.25 44.79 33.31
N SER A 119 6.94 44.80 33.08
CA SER A 119 6.16 43.63 32.65
C SER A 119 6.32 43.30 31.17
N SER A 120 7.02 44.14 30.40
CA SER A 120 7.04 44.12 28.93
C SER A 120 8.16 43.26 28.32
N MET A 121 8.93 42.48 29.09
CA MET A 121 9.82 41.49 28.47
C MET A 121 9.04 40.20 28.19
N PRO A 122 8.81 39.81 26.92
CA PRO A 122 8.34 38.47 26.58
C PRO A 122 9.48 37.48 26.88
N GLY A 123 9.61 37.10 28.15
CA GLY A 123 10.51 36.08 28.62
C GLY A 123 9.93 34.69 28.35
N SER A 124 10.69 33.91 27.59
CA SER A 124 10.69 32.45 27.54
C SER A 124 9.53 31.80 26.76
N GLY A 125 9.78 31.54 25.48
CA GLY A 125 9.06 30.49 24.74
C GLY A 125 9.22 29.12 25.41
N PRO A 126 8.35 28.15 25.08
CA PRO A 126 8.30 26.86 25.75
C PRO A 126 9.63 26.11 25.62
N SER A 127 10.16 25.63 26.76
CA SER A 127 11.26 24.65 26.84
C SER A 127 10.76 23.23 26.57
#